data_AF-A0AAJ5NKR6-F1
#
_entry.id   AF-A0AAJ5NKR6-F1
#
_cell.length_a   1.000
_cell.length_b   1.000
_cell.length_c   1.000
_cell.angle_alpha   90.00
_cell.angle_beta   90.00
_cell.angle_gamma   90.00
#
_symmetry.space_group_name_H-M   'P 1'
#
loop_
_entity.id
_entity.type
_entity.pdbx_description
1 polymer ?
#
loop_
_entity_poly.entity_id
_entity_poly.type
_entity_poly.pdbx_seq_one_letter_code
_entity_poly.pdbx_strand_id
1 'polypeptide(L)'
;MKTSPFYSGIRVIDLPQSVLISLSVIFFVLAIISISFHKYTRKKIKEYKELQMEDWRKENPTKKHLSYEKTGMYLPAWQRAKYNLHIILCLVFLVGGFVFAFGNTLTTL
;
A
#
# COMPACT_ATOMS: atom_id res chain seq x y z
N MET A 1 22.59 -39.84 6.21
CA MET A 1 21.63 -39.06 5.41
C MET A 1 22.42 -38.06 4.57
N LYS A 2 22.41 -38.17 3.23
CA LYS A 2 23.03 -37.17 2.34
C LYS A 2 22.03 -36.03 2.15
N THR A 3 22.35 -34.84 2.63
CA THR A 3 21.61 -33.60 2.34
C THR A 3 21.81 -33.23 0.87
N SER A 4 20.74 -32.83 0.19
CA SER A 4 20.81 -32.41 -1.21
C SER A 4 21.60 -31.09 -1.33
N PRO A 5 22.44 -30.91 -2.35
CA PRO A 5 23.23 -29.68 -2.53
C PRO A 5 22.36 -28.44 -2.80
N PHE A 6 21.07 -28.64 -3.07
CA PHE A 6 20.08 -27.59 -3.31
C PHE A 6 19.39 -27.11 -2.03
N TYR A 7 19.54 -27.81 -0.90
CA TYR A 7 18.95 -27.42 0.37
C TYR A 7 20.03 -26.79 1.27
N SER A 8 20.03 -25.46 1.39
CA SER A 8 21.00 -24.73 2.21
C SER A 8 20.58 -24.57 3.69
N GLY A 9 19.56 -25.29 4.16
CA GLY A 9 19.03 -25.12 5.53
C GLY A 9 18.17 -23.86 5.72
N ILE A 10 17.69 -23.68 6.95
CA ILE A 10 16.92 -22.50 7.37
C ILE A 10 17.88 -21.33 7.51
N ARG A 11 17.68 -20.27 6.72
CA ARG A 11 18.44 -19.02 6.88
C ARG A 11 17.74 -18.16 7.94
N VAL A 12 18.40 -18.00 9.07
CA VAL A 12 17.98 -17.09 10.15
C VAL A 12 18.54 -15.70 9.91
N ILE A 13 17.79 -14.68 10.34
CA ILE A 13 18.23 -13.29 10.29
C ILE A 13 19.21 -13.08 11.47
N ASP A 14 20.51 -13.12 11.18
CA ASP A 14 21.57 -12.91 12.18
C ASP A 14 21.89 -11.41 12.33
N LEU A 15 21.00 -10.70 13.01
CA LEU A 15 21.15 -9.28 13.32
C LEU A 15 21.06 -9.07 14.85
N PRO A 16 21.77 -8.07 15.40
CA PRO A 16 21.64 -7.72 16.81
C PRO A 16 20.19 -7.40 17.17
N GLN A 17 19.73 -7.88 18.33
CA GLN A 17 18.35 -7.69 18.78
C GLN A 17 17.93 -6.22 18.83
N SER A 18 18.84 -5.32 19.21
CA SER A 18 18.60 -3.87 19.19
C SER A 18 18.24 -3.35 17.80
N VAL A 19 18.96 -3.81 16.77
CA VAL A 19 18.72 -3.42 15.37
C VAL A 19 17.37 -3.94 14.89
N LEU A 20 17.01 -5.18 15.22
CA LEU A 20 15.72 -5.77 14.87
C LEU A 20 14.54 -5.02 15.50
N ILE A 21 14.65 -4.68 16.79
CA ILE A 21 13.63 -3.87 17.48
C ILE A 21 13.51 -2.49 16.84
N SER A 22 14.62 -1.81 16.57
CA SER A 22 14.60 -0.51 15.89
C SER A 22 13.96 -0.57 14.52
N LEU A 23 14.28 -1.59 13.70
CA LEU A 23 13.66 -1.80 12.39
C LEU A 23 12.16 -2.04 12.51
N SER A 24 11.72 -2.89 13.44
CA SER A 24 10.30 -3.16 13.66
C SER A 24 9.54 -1.88 14.01
N VAL A 25 10.07 -1.07 14.93
CA VAL A 25 9.46 0.22 15.31
C VAL A 25 9.37 1.17 14.12
N ILE A 26 10.44 1.30 13.32
CA ILE A 26 10.45 2.15 12.12
C ILE A 26 9.36 1.70 11.14
N PHE A 27 9.23 0.39 10.90
CA PHE A 27 8.22 -0.17 9.99
C PHE A 27 6.80 0.13 10.48
N PHE A 28 6.52 -0.01 11.78
CA PHE A 28 5.20 0.36 12.32
C PHE A 28 4.92 1.86 12.21
N VAL A 29 5.91 2.72 12.44
CA VAL A 29 5.77 4.17 12.23
C VAL A 29 5.44 4.48 10.77
N LEU A 30 6.15 3.85 9.82
CA LEU A 30 5.88 4.01 8.38
C LEU A 30 4.48 3.50 7.99
N ALA A 31 3.99 2.43 8.61
CA ALA A 31 2.62 1.95 8.40
C ALA A 31 1.58 2.99 8.87
N ILE A 32 1.77 3.57 10.05
CA ILE A 32 0.89 4.63 10.60
C ILE A 32 0.91 5.86 9.69
N ILE A 33 2.10 6.29 9.25
CA ILE A 33 2.23 7.40 8.30
C ILE A 33 1.48 7.08 7.00
N SER A 34 1.66 5.88 6.45
CA SER A 34 1.00 5.47 5.21
C SER A 34 -0.52 5.50 5.31
N ILE A 35 -1.12 4.98 6.39
CA ILE A 35 -2.58 5.02 6.54
C ILE A 35 -3.12 6.43 6.76
N SER A 36 -2.33 7.34 7.35
CA SER A 36 -2.74 8.74 7.55
C SER A 36 -3.03 9.47 6.23
N PHE A 37 -2.35 9.09 5.14
CA PHE A 37 -2.59 9.62 3.80
C PHE A 37 -3.93 9.20 3.17
N HIS A 38 -4.68 8.26 3.79
CA HIS A 38 -5.93 7.77 3.21
C HIS A 38 -6.95 8.88 2.95
N LYS A 39 -7.10 9.83 3.88
CA LYS A 39 -8.02 10.97 3.70
C LYS A 39 -7.58 11.86 2.53
N TYR A 40 -6.27 12.09 2.41
CA TYR A 40 -5.69 12.88 1.33
C TYR A 40 -5.90 12.24 -0.05
N THR A 41 -5.63 10.94 -0.19
CA THR A 41 -5.79 10.24 -1.48
C THR A 41 -7.25 10.16 -1.91
N ARG A 42 -8.19 9.98 -0.98
CA ARG A 42 -9.63 10.06 -1.27
C ARG A 42 -10.04 11.43 -1.81
N LYS A 43 -9.51 12.51 -1.25
CA LYS A 43 -9.76 13.87 -1.76
C LYS A 43 -9.27 14.01 -3.20
N LYS A 44 -8.06 13.52 -3.49
CA LYS A 44 -7.47 13.59 -4.83
C LYS A 44 -8.24 12.77 -5.88
N ILE A 45 -8.79 11.61 -5.52
CA ILE A 45 -9.68 10.84 -6.40
C ILE A 45 -10.92 11.66 -6.76
N LYS A 46 -11.51 12.34 -5.78
CA LYS A 46 -12.71 13.17 -5.99
C LYS A 46 -12.41 14.33 -6.93
N GLU A 47 -11.33 15.07 -6.67
CA GLU A 47 -10.86 16.16 -7.53
C GLU A 47 -10.62 15.68 -8.97
N TYR A 48 -10.00 14.52 -9.15
CA TYR A 48 -9.76 13.96 -10.49
C TYR A 48 -11.07 13.63 -11.23
N LYS A 49 -12.03 13.02 -10.54
CA LYS A 49 -13.36 12.73 -11.12
C LYS A 49 -14.12 14.01 -11.46
N GLU A 50 -13.99 15.06 -10.65
CA GLU A 50 -14.62 16.37 -10.90
C GLU A 50 -14.05 17.02 -12.16
N LEU A 51 -12.72 16.99 -12.35
CA LEU A 51 -12.08 17.48 -13.57
C LEU A 51 -12.53 16.69 -14.81
N GLN A 52 -12.58 15.36 -14.73
CA GLN A 52 -13.12 14.54 -15.84
C GLN A 52 -14.58 14.87 -16.16
N MET A 53 -15.41 15.12 -15.14
CA MET A 53 -16.80 15.56 -15.36
C MET A 53 -16.87 16.94 -16.01
N GLU A 54 -15.98 17.86 -15.67
CA GLU A 54 -15.96 19.19 -16.24
C GLU A 54 -15.70 19.13 -17.75
N ASP A 55 -14.69 18.37 -18.16
CA ASP A 55 -14.36 18.19 -19.58
C ASP A 55 -15.46 17.44 -20.32
N TRP A 56 -15.99 16.36 -19.73
CA TRP A 56 -17.10 15.61 -20.31
C TRP A 56 -18.35 16.47 -20.52
N ARG A 57 -18.65 17.41 -19.60
CA ARG A 57 -19.80 18.33 -19.71
C ARG A 57 -19.61 19.39 -20.79
N LYS A 58 -18.38 19.78 -21.11
CA LYS A 58 -18.07 20.68 -22.24
C LYS A 58 -18.40 19.98 -23.56
N GLU A 59 -18.08 18.70 -23.67
CA GLU A 59 -18.35 17.87 -24.85
C GLU A 59 -19.82 17.42 -24.95
N ASN A 60 -20.53 17.29 -23.82
CA ASN A 60 -21.90 16.78 -23.76
C ASN A 60 -22.87 17.78 -23.09
N PRO A 61 -23.13 18.95 -23.70
CA PRO A 61 -23.87 20.04 -23.07
C PRO A 61 -25.33 19.70 -22.74
N THR A 62 -25.94 18.74 -23.44
CA THR A 62 -27.33 18.30 -23.22
C THR A 62 -27.50 17.33 -22.05
N LYS A 63 -26.41 16.71 -21.56
CA LYS A 63 -26.44 15.63 -20.55
C LYS A 63 -25.80 16.02 -19.22
N LYS A 64 -25.74 17.32 -18.89
CA LYS A 64 -25.06 17.85 -17.69
C LYS A 64 -25.57 17.32 -16.35
N HIS A 65 -26.80 16.81 -16.30
CA HIS A 65 -27.43 16.25 -15.11
C HIS A 65 -26.93 14.83 -14.75
N LEU A 66 -26.17 14.18 -15.64
CA LEU A 66 -25.65 12.83 -15.37
C LEU A 66 -24.54 12.88 -14.31
N SER A 67 -24.59 11.94 -13.37
CA SER A 67 -23.52 11.67 -12.42
C SER A 67 -22.38 10.89 -13.09
N TYR A 68 -21.17 11.01 -12.55
CA TYR A 68 -19.97 10.33 -13.05
C TYR A 68 -20.22 8.84 -13.35
N GLU A 69 -20.89 8.13 -12.43
CA GLU A 69 -21.19 6.70 -12.56
C GLU A 69 -22.10 6.37 -13.75
N LYS A 70 -22.97 7.31 -14.16
CA LYS A 70 -23.88 7.15 -15.30
C LYS A 70 -23.27 7.56 -16.64
N THR A 71 -22.11 8.19 -16.64
CA THR A 71 -21.42 8.62 -17.88
C THR A 71 -20.64 7.49 -18.55
N GLY A 72 -20.45 6.35 -17.88
CA GLY A 72 -19.57 5.26 -18.34
C GLY A 72 -18.07 5.58 -18.23
N MET A 73 -17.71 6.75 -17.70
CA MET A 73 -16.32 7.11 -17.44
C MET A 73 -15.74 6.26 -16.31
N TYR A 74 -14.48 5.86 -16.45
CA TYR A 74 -13.76 5.07 -15.46
C TYR A 74 -12.47 5.76 -15.04
N LEU A 75 -12.10 5.55 -13.78
CA LEU A 75 -10.81 6.00 -13.28
C LEU A 75 -9.72 5.12 -13.90
N PRO A 76 -8.74 5.66 -14.64
CA PRO A 76 -7.70 4.85 -15.29
C PRO A 76 -6.96 3.94 -14.29
N ALA A 77 -6.54 2.77 -14.73
CA ALA A 77 -5.91 1.78 -13.85
C ALA A 77 -4.67 2.32 -13.11
N TRP A 78 -3.84 3.12 -13.80
CA TRP A 78 -2.68 3.78 -13.21
C TRP A 78 -3.05 4.76 -12.09
N GLN A 79 -4.12 5.54 -12.27
CA GLN A 79 -4.62 6.44 -11.22
C GLN A 79 -5.14 5.64 -10.02
N ARG A 80 -5.86 4.53 -10.25
CA ARG A 80 -6.27 3.64 -9.16
C ARG A 80 -5.09 3.06 -8.38
N ALA A 81 -4.03 2.65 -9.07
CA ALA A 81 -2.81 2.16 -8.43
C ALA A 81 -2.16 3.26 -7.57
N LYS A 82 -1.98 4.45 -8.14
CA LYS A 82 -1.43 5.63 -7.45
C LYS A 82 -2.22 5.96 -6.17
N TYR A 83 -3.54 5.98 -6.24
CA TYR A 83 -4.38 6.36 -5.10
C TYR A 83 -4.61 5.25 -4.08
N ASN A 84 -4.29 3.99 -4.39
CA ASN A 84 -4.32 2.88 -3.44
C ASN A 84 -2.93 2.53 -2.88
N LEU A 85 -1.87 3.18 -3.37
CA LEU A 85 -0.49 2.92 -2.99
C LEU A 85 -0.28 3.01 -1.48
N HIS A 86 -0.94 3.96 -0.80
CA HIS A 86 -0.81 4.13 0.65
C HIS A 86 -1.35 2.93 1.44
N ILE A 87 -2.36 2.21 0.94
CA ILE A 87 -2.87 0.98 1.54
C ILE A 87 -1.87 -0.16 1.33
N ILE A 88 -1.34 -0.28 0.11
CA ILE A 88 -0.36 -1.31 -0.23
C ILE A 88 0.89 -1.14 0.61
N LEU A 89 1.42 0.09 0.71
CA LEU A 89 2.57 0.42 1.55
C LEU A 89 2.29 0.15 3.03
N CYS A 90 1.11 0.51 3.53
CA CYS A 90 0.70 0.18 4.89
C CYS A 90 0.77 -1.33 5.17
N LEU A 91 0.21 -2.15 4.27
CA LEU A 91 0.24 -3.60 4.39
C LEU A 91 1.68 -4.15 4.38
N VAL A 92 2.51 -3.69 3.45
CA VAL A 92 3.92 -4.11 3.34
C VAL A 92 4.69 -3.74 4.60
N PHE A 93 4.49 -2.52 5.13
CA PHE A 93 5.16 -2.08 6.34
C PHE A 93 4.67 -2.82 7.59
N LEU A 94 3.38 -3.15 7.69
CA LEU A 94 2.86 -3.97 8.78
C LEU A 94 3.46 -5.38 8.76
N VAL A 95 3.43 -6.05 7.61
CA VAL A 95 4.00 -7.40 7.47
C VAL A 95 5.49 -7.37 7.76
N GLY A 96 6.23 -6.40 7.22
CA GLY A 96 7.65 -6.23 7.51
C GLY A 96 7.93 -5.98 9.00
N GLY A 97 7.15 -5.11 9.66
CA GLY A 97 7.25 -4.85 11.09
C GLY A 97 7.07 -6.12 11.92
N PHE A 98 6.10 -6.97 11.55
CA PHE A 98 5.87 -8.26 12.18
C PHE A 98 6.99 -9.28 11.93
N VAL A 99 7.53 -9.33 10.71
CA VAL A 99 8.68 -10.19 10.38
C VAL A 99 9.87 -9.86 11.27
N PHE A 100 10.17 -8.56 11.47
CA PHE A 100 11.27 -8.15 12.34
C PHE A 100 10.96 -8.32 13.83
N ALA A 101 9.70 -8.17 14.24
CA ALA A 101 9.29 -8.39 15.64
C ALA A 101 9.37 -9.87 16.05
N PHE A 102 8.84 -10.77 15.20
CA PHE A 102 8.67 -12.20 15.52
C PHE A 102 9.75 -13.11 14.95
N GLY A 103 10.50 -12.67 13.95
CA GLY A 103 11.62 -13.43 13.39
C GLY A 103 12.68 -13.77 14.44
N ASN A 104 12.77 -12.98 15.51
CA ASN A 104 13.65 -13.27 16.64
C ASN A 104 13.00 -14.17 17.71
N THR A 105 11.68 -14.08 17.91
CA THR A 105 10.98 -14.88 18.95
C THR A 105 11.02 -16.38 18.63
N LEU A 106 11.02 -16.76 17.34
CA LEU A 106 11.16 -18.15 16.90
C LEU A 106 12.59 -18.69 16.96
N THR A 107 13.61 -17.82 17.05
CA THR A 107 15.02 -18.22 17.11
C THR A 107 15.61 -18.18 18.52
N THR A 108 14.89 -17.58 19.48
CA THR A 108 15.33 -17.49 20.90
C THR A 108 14.63 -18.50 21.83
N LEU A 109 13.71 -19.32 21.31
CA LEU A 109 13.09 -20.48 22.00
C LEU A 109 13.77 -21.77 21.56
#